data_AF-A0A4U0GC09-F1
#
_entry.id   AF-A0A4U0GC09-F1
#
_cell.length_a   1.000
_cell.length_b   1.000
_cell.length_c   1.000
_cell.angle_alpha   90.00
_cell.angle_beta   90.00
_cell.angle_gamma   90.00
#
_symmetry.space_group_name_H-M   'P 1'
#
loop_
_entity.id
_entity.type
_entity.pdbx_description
1 polymer ?
#
loop_
_entity_poly.entity_id
_entity_poly.type
_entity_poly.pdbx_seq_one_letter_code
_entity_poly.pdbx_strand_id
1 'polypeptide(L)'
;MTSPDQHSFSARLRWLMGSPIGAALGALVYGVWAVYANRDAGMTLALRAGTVHWLTSALLTYFGAASMRVVFDTVAATFTGTARLIATCIGGLAFTYVTLIGVHLINGSPHILLTLAPGLIPTLLFCITYAALLQRGAPVPAEAGTLTGSF
;
A
#
# COMPACT_ATOMS: atom_id res chain seq x y z
N MET A 1 15.29 23.73 6.58
CA MET A 1 15.28 23.47 8.03
C MET A 1 13.88 22.94 8.38
N THR A 2 13.67 21.63 8.33
CA THR A 2 12.39 20.99 8.68
C THR A 2 12.28 20.88 10.20
N SER A 3 11.13 21.24 10.78
CA SER A 3 10.89 21.13 12.23
C SER A 3 11.13 19.69 12.71
N PRO A 4 11.79 19.48 13.87
CA PRO A 4 11.97 18.14 14.47
C PRO A 4 10.67 17.33 14.59
N ASP A 5 9.51 17.99 14.67
CA ASP A 5 8.19 17.34 14.74
C ASP A 5 7.82 16.57 13.47
N GLN A 6 8.28 17.03 12.29
CA GLN A 6 7.93 16.40 11.00
C GLN A 6 8.58 15.02 10.81
N HIS A 7 9.76 14.82 11.39
CA HIS A 7 10.42 13.51 11.39
C HIS A 7 9.66 12.52 12.28
N SER A 8 9.09 12.98 13.40
CA SER A 8 8.28 12.12 14.28
C SER A 8 6.96 11.69 13.63
N PHE A 9 6.28 12.60 12.94
CA PHE A 9 4.98 12.32 12.32
C PHE A 9 5.11 11.36 11.14
N SER A 10 6.07 11.59 10.24
CA SER A 10 6.30 10.71 9.08
C SER A 10 6.71 9.30 9.51
N ALA A 11 7.52 9.16 10.55
CA ALA A 11 7.88 7.87 11.12
C ALA A 11 6.66 7.13 11.71
N ARG A 12 5.81 7.83 12.49
CA ARG A 12 4.56 7.27 13.04
C ARG A 12 3.59 6.85 11.95
N LEU A 13 3.40 7.68 10.93
CA LEU A 13 2.52 7.39 9.81
C LEU A 13 3.03 6.19 8.99
N ARG A 14 4.32 6.14 8.69
CA ARG A 14 4.96 5.00 8.02
C ARG A 14 4.78 3.71 8.82
N TRP A 15 4.99 3.77 10.13
CA TRP A 15 4.78 2.63 11.01
C TRP A 15 3.32 2.17 10.97
N LEU A 16 2.38 3.11 11.12
CA LEU A 16 0.95 2.81 11.11
C LEU A 16 0.54 2.16 9.78
N MET A 17 0.89 2.76 8.64
CA MET A 17 0.54 2.24 7.31
C MET A 17 1.13 0.85 7.02
N GLY A 18 2.29 0.53 7.61
CA GLY A 18 2.93 -0.78 7.47
C GLY A 18 2.55 -1.79 8.56
N SER A 19 1.63 -1.44 9.47
CA SER A 19 1.23 -2.30 10.59
C SER A 19 -0.09 -3.02 10.31
N PRO A 20 -0.32 -4.20 10.93
CA PRO A 20 -1.61 -4.89 10.82
C PRO A 20 -2.76 -4.04 11.40
N ILE A 21 -2.49 -3.21 12.41
CA ILE A 21 -3.48 -2.31 13.01
C ILE A 21 -3.90 -1.23 12.00
N GLY A 22 -2.94 -0.58 11.35
CA GLY A 22 -3.25 0.43 10.34
C GLY A 22 -3.97 -0.15 9.13
N ALA A 23 -3.61 -1.37 8.72
CA ALA A 23 -4.34 -2.10 7.68
C ALA A 23 -5.78 -2.40 8.08
N ALA A 24 -6.00 -2.89 9.31
CA ALA A 24 -7.34 -3.13 9.85
C ALA A 24 -8.19 -1.86 9.94
N LEU A 25 -7.60 -0.75 10.42
CA LEU A 25 -8.27 0.54 10.51
C LEU A 25 -8.63 1.12 9.14
N GLY A 26 -7.70 1.07 8.17
CA GLY A 26 -7.97 1.51 6.80
C GLY A 26 -9.07 0.67 6.13
N ALA A 27 -9.05 -0.64 6.36
CA ALA A 27 -10.04 -1.57 5.83
C ALA A 27 -11.45 -1.37 6.38
N LEU A 28 -11.62 -0.72 7.56
CA LEU A 28 -12.94 -0.42 8.12
C LEU A 28 -13.78 0.41 7.15
N VAL A 29 -13.16 1.28 6.36
CA VAL A 29 -13.85 2.08 5.35
C VAL A 29 -14.59 1.16 4.36
N TYR A 30 -13.92 0.13 3.86
CA TYR A 30 -14.52 -0.84 2.93
C TYR A 30 -15.54 -1.75 3.60
N GLY A 31 -15.29 -2.16 4.86
CA GLY A 31 -16.25 -2.95 5.63
C GLY A 31 -17.56 -2.20 5.86
N VAL A 32 -17.48 -0.97 6.39
CA VAL A 32 -18.64 -0.11 6.64
C VAL A 32 -19.38 0.22 5.34
N TRP A 33 -18.64 0.56 4.28
CA TRP A 33 -19.22 0.82 2.97
C TRP A 33 -20.00 -0.39 2.43
N ALA A 34 -19.44 -1.60 2.55
CA ALA A 34 -20.11 -2.81 2.11
C ALA A 34 -21.37 -3.14 2.92
N VAL A 35 -21.38 -2.89 4.24
CA VAL A 35 -22.61 -3.00 5.05
C VAL A 35 -23.66 -2.00 4.55
N TYR A 36 -23.27 -0.73 4.38
CA TYR A 36 -24.18 0.31 3.93
C TYR A 36 -24.77 0.02 2.54
N ALA A 37 -23.94 -0.38 1.58
CA ALA A 37 -24.35 -0.67 0.20
C ALA A 37 -25.27 -1.89 0.09
N ASN A 38 -25.20 -2.83 1.03
CA ASN A 38 -25.99 -4.07 1.02
C ASN A 38 -27.15 -4.07 2.03
N ARG A 39 -27.44 -2.93 2.67
CA ARG A 39 -28.46 -2.82 3.74
C ARG A 39 -29.86 -3.28 3.30
N ASP A 40 -30.20 -3.04 2.03
CA ASP A 40 -31.52 -3.35 1.47
C ASP A 40 -31.70 -4.85 1.19
N ALA A 41 -30.61 -5.62 1.16
CA ALA A 41 -30.62 -7.06 0.97
C ALA A 41 -30.72 -7.87 2.28
N GLY A 42 -30.94 -7.17 3.41
CA GLY A 42 -31.12 -7.76 4.74
C GLY A 42 -29.86 -7.71 5.60
N MET A 43 -30.04 -7.51 6.91
CA MET A 43 -28.96 -7.24 7.87
C MET A 43 -27.89 -8.34 7.90
N THR A 44 -28.29 -9.62 7.87
CA THR A 44 -27.34 -10.75 7.89
C THR A 44 -26.42 -10.75 6.68
N LEU A 45 -26.96 -10.47 5.49
CA LEU A 45 -26.16 -10.41 4.26
C LEU A 45 -25.25 -9.19 4.27
N ALA A 46 -25.78 -8.04 4.69
CA ALA A 46 -25.03 -6.79 4.79
C ALA A 46 -23.81 -6.94 5.71
N LEU A 47 -23.99 -7.50 6.91
CA LEU A 47 -22.90 -7.76 7.86
C LEU A 47 -21.87 -8.75 7.29
N ARG A 48 -22.32 -9.82 6.63
CA ARG A 48 -21.42 -10.77 5.97
C ARG A 48 -20.59 -10.09 4.87
N ALA A 49 -21.23 -9.30 4.01
CA ALA A 49 -20.55 -8.55 2.96
C ALA A 49 -19.52 -7.59 3.55
N GLY A 50 -19.89 -6.88 4.62
CA GLY A 50 -19.02 -6.01 5.40
C GLY A 50 -17.77 -6.72 5.92
N THR A 51 -17.95 -7.83 6.65
CA THR A 51 -16.83 -8.59 7.22
C THR A 51 -15.90 -9.14 6.15
N VAL A 52 -16.44 -9.64 5.04
CA VAL A 52 -15.62 -10.16 3.92
C VAL A 52 -14.81 -9.04 3.27
N HIS A 53 -15.43 -7.87 3.01
CA HIS A 53 -14.72 -6.73 2.43
C HIS A 53 -13.66 -6.16 3.37
N TRP A 54 -13.99 -6.05 4.66
CA TRP A 54 -13.03 -5.62 5.68
C TRP A 54 -11.82 -6.55 5.74
N LEU A 55 -12.05 -7.86 5.87
CA LEU A 55 -10.96 -8.84 5.97
C LEU A 55 -10.10 -8.83 4.70
N THR A 56 -10.74 -8.84 3.54
CA THR A 56 -10.03 -8.84 2.24
C THR A 56 -9.19 -7.58 2.08
N SER A 57 -9.75 -6.41 2.40
CA SER A 57 -9.02 -5.14 2.33
C SER A 57 -7.88 -5.10 3.33
N ALA A 58 -8.06 -5.58 4.57
CA ALA A 58 -7.02 -5.58 5.59
C ALA A 58 -5.82 -6.45 5.18
N LEU A 59 -6.09 -7.66 4.68
CA LEU A 59 -5.05 -8.57 4.21
C LEU A 59 -4.30 -7.97 3.01
N LEU A 60 -5.04 -7.44 2.03
CA LEU A 60 -4.45 -6.87 0.83
C LEU A 60 -3.58 -5.63 1.15
N THR A 61 -4.05 -4.75 2.03
CA THR A 61 -3.29 -3.60 2.50
C THR A 61 -2.04 -4.01 3.27
N TYR A 62 -2.14 -4.97 4.20
CA TYR A 62 -0.99 -5.41 5.00
C TYR A 62 0.08 -6.09 4.14
N PHE A 63 -0.31 -7.07 3.32
CA PHE A 63 0.64 -7.76 2.46
C PHE A 63 1.15 -6.89 1.31
N GLY A 64 0.35 -5.94 0.81
CA GLY A 64 0.79 -4.92 -0.14
C GLY A 64 1.84 -3.99 0.46
N ALA A 65 1.64 -3.53 1.70
CA ALA A 65 2.65 -2.72 2.39
C ALA A 65 3.94 -3.53 2.69
N ALA A 66 3.80 -4.82 3.03
CA ALA A 66 4.93 -5.72 3.22
C ALA A 66 5.71 -5.93 1.91
N SER A 67 5.03 -6.19 0.79
CA SER A 67 5.67 -6.38 -0.51
C SER A 67 6.39 -5.11 -0.98
N MET A 68 5.79 -3.93 -0.77
CA MET A 68 6.44 -2.66 -1.03
C MET A 68 7.74 -2.49 -0.23
N ARG A 69 7.75 -2.87 1.05
CA ARG A 69 8.96 -2.82 1.87
C ARG A 69 10.04 -3.76 1.34
N VAL A 70 9.66 -5.00 1.01
CA VAL A 70 10.59 -5.98 0.41
C VAL A 70 11.19 -5.43 -0.89
N VAL A 71 10.37 -4.89 -1.79
CA VAL A 71 10.84 -4.29 -3.04
C VAL A 71 11.73 -3.07 -2.79
N PHE A 72 11.39 -2.23 -1.83
CA PHE A 72 12.16 -1.04 -1.46
C PHE A 72 13.56 -1.36 -0.93
N ASP A 73 13.68 -2.44 -0.15
CA ASP A 73 14.92 -2.88 0.49
C ASP A 73 15.79 -3.78 -0.41
N THR A 74 15.22 -4.36 -1.47
CA THR A 74 15.93 -5.29 -2.37
C THR A 74 16.08 -4.71 -3.78
N VAL A 75 15.04 -4.83 -4.61
CA VAL A 75 15.05 -4.45 -6.03
C VAL A 75 15.32 -2.96 -6.19
N ALA A 76 14.66 -2.12 -5.39
CA ALA A 76 14.76 -0.67 -5.51
C ALA A 76 15.99 -0.10 -4.79
N ALA A 77 16.80 -0.92 -4.12
CA ALA A 77 18.03 -0.48 -3.45
C ALA A 77 19.09 0.01 -4.44
N THR A 78 19.05 -0.45 -5.70
CA THR A 78 19.93 -0.01 -6.78
C THR A 78 19.51 1.31 -7.42
N PHE A 79 18.29 1.78 -7.13
CA PHE A 79 17.75 3.03 -7.67
C PHE A 79 17.82 4.17 -6.65
N THR A 80 17.82 5.40 -7.14
CA THR A 80 17.78 6.62 -6.33
C THR A 80 16.62 7.52 -6.75
N GLY A 81 16.26 8.48 -5.89
CA GLY A 81 15.26 9.51 -6.21
C GLY A 81 13.92 8.94 -6.71
N THR A 82 13.40 9.51 -7.78
CA THR A 82 12.11 9.15 -8.38
C THR A 82 12.07 7.70 -8.90
N ALA A 83 13.19 7.17 -9.40
CA ALA A 83 13.23 5.79 -9.91
C ALA A 83 12.96 4.77 -8.79
N ARG A 84 13.53 5.01 -7.59
CA ARG A 84 13.27 4.18 -6.41
C ARG A 84 11.81 4.23 -5.96
N LEU A 85 11.20 5.42 -6.00
CA LEU A 85 9.78 5.61 -5.70
C LEU A 85 8.91 4.81 -6.68
N ILE A 86 9.15 4.96 -7.99
CA ILE A 86 8.38 4.28 -9.03
C ILE A 86 8.51 2.75 -8.88
N ALA A 87 9.73 2.22 -8.71
CA ALA A 87 9.94 0.79 -8.54
C ALA A 87 9.17 0.24 -7.33
N THR A 88 9.18 0.97 -6.21
CA THR A 88 8.45 0.60 -4.98
C THR A 88 6.93 0.63 -5.19
N CYS A 89 6.43 1.67 -5.86
CA CYS A 89 5.00 1.78 -6.22
C CYS A 89 4.57 0.63 -7.13
N ILE A 90 5.35 0.31 -8.17
CA ILE A 90 5.08 -0.79 -9.09
C ILE A 90 5.05 -2.12 -8.32
N GLY A 91 5.96 -2.34 -7.37
CA GLY A 91 5.96 -3.53 -6.52
C GLY A 91 4.65 -3.74 -5.77
N GLY A 92 4.14 -2.68 -5.12
CA GLY A 92 2.86 -2.72 -4.40
C GLY A 92 1.66 -2.91 -5.32
N LEU A 93 1.64 -2.21 -6.46
CA LEU A 93 0.58 -2.34 -7.47
C LEU A 93 0.56 -3.74 -8.08
N ALA A 94 1.72 -4.27 -8.46
CA ALA A 94 1.85 -5.60 -9.03
C ALA A 94 1.34 -6.66 -8.06
N PHE A 95 1.77 -6.63 -6.80
CA PHE A 95 1.26 -7.53 -5.77
C PHE A 95 -0.27 -7.45 -5.67
N THR A 96 -0.79 -6.23 -5.50
CA THR A 96 -2.23 -5.99 -5.29
C THR A 96 -3.06 -6.50 -6.46
N TYR A 97 -2.70 -6.12 -7.69
CA TYR A 97 -3.48 -6.46 -8.88
C TYR A 97 -3.30 -7.91 -9.32
N VAL A 98 -2.12 -8.50 -9.16
CA VAL A 98 -1.95 -9.95 -9.40
C VAL A 98 -2.83 -10.75 -8.45
N THR A 99 -2.87 -10.40 -7.17
CA THR A 99 -3.75 -11.06 -6.19
C THR A 99 -5.22 -10.88 -6.55
N LEU A 100 -5.67 -9.64 -6.80
CA LEU A 100 -7.07 -9.36 -7.12
C LEU A 100 -7.53 -10.05 -8.41
N ILE A 101 -6.73 -9.95 -9.48
CA ILE A 101 -7.02 -10.61 -10.75
C ILE A 101 -7.05 -12.12 -10.56
N GLY A 102 -6.08 -12.70 -9.84
CA GLY A 102 -6.05 -14.14 -9.55
C GLY A 102 -7.32 -14.62 -8.83
N VAL A 103 -7.77 -13.89 -7.80
CA VAL A 103 -9.02 -14.20 -7.10
C VAL A 103 -10.23 -14.11 -8.03
N HIS A 104 -10.31 -13.08 -8.87
CA HIS A 104 -11.42 -12.93 -9.83
C HIS A 104 -11.44 -14.01 -10.91
N LEU A 105 -10.28 -14.46 -11.37
CA LEU A 105 -10.15 -15.56 -12.33
C LEU A 105 -10.62 -16.88 -11.71
N ILE A 106 -10.22 -17.18 -10.48
CA ILE A 106 -10.67 -18.38 -9.74
C ILE A 106 -12.19 -18.36 -9.54
N ASN A 107 -12.76 -17.19 -9.25
CA ASN A 107 -14.20 -17.01 -9.06
C ASN A 107 -15.00 -16.93 -10.37
N GLY A 108 -14.35 -16.98 -11.54
CA GLY A 108 -15.02 -16.88 -12.84
C GLY A 108 -15.74 -15.54 -13.07
N SER A 109 -15.21 -14.44 -12.51
CA SER A 109 -15.84 -13.11 -12.64
C SER A 109 -15.79 -12.61 -14.09
N PRO A 110 -16.94 -12.27 -14.72
CA PRO A 110 -16.99 -11.94 -16.15
C PRO A 110 -16.41 -10.55 -16.48
N HIS A 111 -16.42 -9.62 -15.54
CA HIS A 111 -16.04 -8.21 -15.75
C HIS A 111 -15.00 -7.73 -14.73
N ILE A 112 -13.80 -8.32 -14.80
CA ILE A 112 -12.70 -8.05 -13.86
C ILE A 112 -12.34 -6.55 -13.83
N LEU A 113 -12.09 -5.94 -15.00
CA LEU A 113 -11.63 -4.55 -15.06
C LEU A 113 -12.65 -3.56 -14.46
N LEU A 114 -13.94 -3.75 -14.75
CA LEU A 114 -15.02 -2.91 -14.18
C LEU A 114 -15.12 -3.07 -12.66
N THR A 115 -14.86 -4.27 -12.15
CA THR A 115 -14.89 -4.55 -10.71
C THR A 115 -13.73 -3.90 -9.98
N LEU A 116 -12.56 -3.81 -10.63
CA LEU A 116 -11.35 -3.24 -10.04
C LEU A 116 -11.22 -1.72 -10.22
N ALA A 117 -11.91 -1.14 -11.20
CA ALA A 117 -11.78 0.28 -11.53
C ALA A 117 -12.01 1.24 -10.34
N PRO A 118 -13.04 1.07 -9.48
CA PRO A 118 -13.24 1.96 -8.34
C PRO A 118 -12.09 1.93 -7.31
N GLY A 119 -11.43 0.78 -7.19
CA GLY A 119 -10.31 0.58 -6.27
C GLY A 119 -8.98 1.17 -6.75
N LEU A 120 -8.89 1.62 -8.01
CA LEU A 120 -7.64 2.08 -8.62
C LEU A 120 -7.09 3.33 -7.93
N ILE A 121 -7.92 4.37 -7.79
CA ILE A 121 -7.52 5.63 -7.18
C ILE A 121 -7.02 5.44 -5.73
N PRO A 122 -7.77 4.80 -4.81
CA PRO A 122 -7.29 4.61 -3.45
C PRO A 122 -6.02 3.74 -3.38
N THR A 123 -5.88 2.75 -4.26
CA THR A 123 -4.67 1.92 -4.33
C THR A 123 -3.46 2.74 -4.77
N LEU A 124 -3.60 3.56 -5.82
CA LEU A 124 -2.53 4.45 -6.29
C LEU A 124 -2.11 5.44 -5.21
N LEU A 125 -3.07 6.09 -4.56
CA LEU A 125 -2.80 7.04 -3.47
C LEU A 125 -2.05 6.36 -2.32
N PHE A 126 -2.46 5.16 -1.93
CA PHE A 126 -1.79 4.39 -0.89
C PHE A 126 -0.35 4.05 -1.29
N CYS A 127 -0.13 3.49 -2.49
CA CYS A 127 1.20 3.10 -2.95
C CYS A 127 2.14 4.30 -3.07
N ILE A 128 1.69 5.41 -3.66
CA ILE A 128 2.51 6.63 -3.79
C ILE A 128 2.89 7.18 -2.41
N THR A 129 1.89 7.29 -1.52
CA THR A 129 2.11 7.84 -0.17
C THR A 129 3.08 6.97 0.63
N TYR A 130 2.87 5.66 0.63
CA TYR A 130 3.71 4.75 1.39
C TYR A 130 5.14 4.65 0.83
N ALA A 131 5.31 4.63 -0.49
CA ALA A 131 6.63 4.68 -1.12
C ALA A 131 7.39 5.97 -0.76
N ALA A 132 6.71 7.12 -0.79
CA ALA A 132 7.30 8.40 -0.38
C ALA A 132 7.72 8.40 1.10
N LEU A 133 6.94 7.77 1.99
CA LEU A 133 7.27 7.63 3.40
C LEU A 133 8.47 6.69 3.62
N LEU A 134 8.58 5.59 2.88
CA LEU A 134 9.76 4.72 2.91
C LEU A 134 11.01 5.48 2.49
N GLN A 135 10.95 6.25 1.41
CA GLN A 135 12.07 7.03 0.92
C GLN A 135 12.51 8.14 1.89
N ARG A 136 11.56 8.82 2.56
CA ARG A 136 11.86 9.82 3.60
C ARG A 136 12.50 9.24 4.86
N GLY A 137 12.22 7.97 5.16
CA GLY A 137 12.79 7.26 6.30
C GLY A 137 14.11 6.56 6.01
N ALA A 138 14.55 6.53 4.75
CA ALA A 138 15.81 5.89 4.38
C ALA A 138 17.00 6.79 4.76
N PRO A 139 18.11 6.21 5.26
CA PRO A 139 19.36 6.94 5.41
C PRO A 139 19.77 7.54 4.05
N VAL A 140 20.25 8.79 4.06
CA VAL A 140 20.90 9.37 2.89
C VAL A 140 22.08 8.46 2.54
N PRO A 141 22.18 7.94 1.31
CA PRO A 141 23.38 7.21 0.90
C PRO A 141 24.57 8.12 1.18
N ALA A 142 25.51 7.68 2.02
CA ALA A 142 26.74 8.42 2.23
C ALA A 142 27.31 8.71 0.84
N GLU A 143 27.42 9.98 0.47
CA GLU A 143 28.14 10.36 -0.74
C GLU A 143 29.47 9.63 -0.69
N ALA A 144 29.82 8.97 -1.79
CA ALA A 144 31.11 8.33 -1.95
C ALA A 144 32.19 9.38 -1.66
N GLY A 145 32.68 9.39 -0.43
CA GLY A 145 33.69 10.30 0.02
C GLY A 145 34.94 10.09 -0.82
N THR A 146 35.36 11.16 -1.49
CA THR A 146 36.77 11.50 -1.71
C THR A 146 37.65 10.40 -2.32
N LEU A 147 37.67 10.33 -3.66
CA LEU A 147 38.87 9.93 -4.41
C LEU A 147 39.35 11.07 -5.33
N THR A 148 39.38 12.29 -4.79
CA THR A 148 40.17 13.41 -5.34
C THR A 148 41.14 13.87 -4.27
N GLY A 149 42.08 12.97 -3.94
CA GLY A 149 43.29 13.27 -3.18
C GLY A 149 44.49 12.96 -4.06
N SER A 150 44.97 13.98 -4.75
CA SER A 150 46.22 14.03 -5.50
C SER A 150 47.43 13.49 -4.73
N PHE A 151 48.22 12.63 -5.39
CA PHE A 151 49.69 12.71 -5.44
C PHE A 151 50.16 12.27 -6.83
#